data_AF-A0A2M9XXF0-F1
#
_entry.id   AF-A0A2M9XXF0-F1
#
_cell.length_a   1.000
_cell.length_b   1.000
_cell.length_c   1.000
_cell.angle_alpha   90.00
_cell.angle_beta   90.00
_cell.angle_gamma   90.00
#
_symmetry.space_group_name_H-M   'P 1'
#
loop_
_entity.id
_entity.type
_entity.pdbx_description
1 polymer ?
#
loop_
_entity_poly.entity_id
_entity_poly.type
_entity_poly.pdbx_seq_one_letter_code
_entity_poly.pdbx_strand_id
1 'polypeptide(L)'
;MKSNKLKPGFVSLAIMVALTAMSFVGCAESSTKKNEDTTLLTYLVTNPHAPVGAQADCVASVALINSCIGSKTQVDAGANCSLVTIADNQAIGADYSTIKTAVSKQYTTLKCNIAENKYASASAAVDAFKDALTFTSTADASSKVVFSAPTYY
;
A
#
# COMPACT_ATOMS: atom_id res chain seq x y z
N MET A 1 35.43 58.00 -7.35
CA MET A 1 33.96 57.96 -7.41
C MET A 1 33.50 56.51 -7.52
N LYS A 2 32.49 56.16 -6.71
CA LYS A 2 31.55 55.02 -6.77
C LYS A 2 32.06 53.57 -6.66
N SER A 3 31.79 53.04 -5.46
CA SER A 3 31.60 51.65 -5.07
C SER A 3 30.56 50.92 -5.94
N ASN A 4 30.75 49.62 -6.17
CA ASN A 4 29.70 48.63 -5.99
C ASN A 4 30.30 47.25 -5.65
N LYS A 5 29.84 46.72 -4.51
CA LYS A 5 30.15 45.41 -3.94
C LYS A 5 29.38 44.32 -4.68
N LEU A 6 29.95 43.13 -4.80
CA LEU A 6 29.24 41.86 -4.63
C LEU A 6 30.22 40.78 -4.17
N LYS A 7 29.95 40.23 -2.98
CA LYS A 7 30.68 39.16 -2.30
C LYS A 7 30.40 37.80 -2.97
N PRO A 8 31.33 36.83 -2.92
CA PRO A 8 31.04 35.44 -3.24
C PRO A 8 30.24 34.83 -2.10
N GLY A 9 28.97 34.50 -2.37
CA GLY A 9 28.11 33.78 -1.44
C GLY A 9 28.49 32.31 -1.37
N PHE A 10 29.27 31.96 -0.36
CA PHE A 10 29.37 30.60 0.16
C PHE A 10 28.01 30.16 0.71
N VAL A 11 27.16 29.53 -0.11
CA VAL A 11 26.01 28.75 0.38
C VAL A 11 25.73 27.62 -0.60
N SER A 12 26.35 26.45 -0.42
CA SER A 12 25.81 25.16 -0.90
C SER A 12 26.59 23.94 -0.43
N LEU A 13 27.05 23.93 0.82
CA LEU A 13 27.59 22.70 1.44
C LEU A 13 26.93 22.34 2.78
N ALA A 14 25.93 23.12 3.22
CA ALA A 14 25.17 22.82 4.44
C ALA A 14 23.89 22.00 4.17
N ILE A 15 23.42 21.93 2.91
CA ILE A 15 22.18 21.22 2.57
C ILE A 15 22.43 19.71 2.38
N MET A 16 23.61 19.28 1.94
CA MET A 16 23.90 17.84 1.77
C MET A 16 24.18 17.10 3.08
N VAL A 17 24.70 17.76 4.12
CA VAL A 17 24.99 17.12 5.42
C VAL A 17 23.73 16.94 6.26
N ALA A 18 22.69 17.77 6.04
CA ALA A 18 21.40 17.62 6.69
C ALA A 18 20.64 16.35 6.25
N LEU A 19 20.94 15.79 5.07
CA LEU A 19 20.30 14.55 4.61
C LEU A 19 20.93 13.28 5.20
N THR A 20 22.14 13.33 5.76
CA THR A 20 22.86 12.13 6.24
C THR A 20 22.91 11.99 7.76
N ALA A 21 22.30 12.92 8.51
CA ALA A 21 22.32 12.94 9.98
C ALA A 21 20.93 12.77 10.64
N MET A 22 19.90 12.37 9.90
CA MET A 22 18.66 11.83 10.49
C MET A 22 18.73 10.31 10.60
N SER A 23 19.80 9.86 11.26
CA SER A 23 19.92 8.52 11.79
C SER A 23 18.97 8.39 13.00
N PHE A 24 17.88 7.64 12.81
CA PHE A 24 17.24 6.81 13.84
C PHE A 24 16.66 7.44 15.11
N VAL A 25 16.08 8.64 15.06
CA VAL A 25 15.28 9.14 16.19
C VAL A 25 13.98 9.78 15.68
N GLY A 26 12.87 9.01 15.72
CA GLY A 26 11.54 9.60 15.59
C GLY A 26 10.40 8.78 14.94
N CYS A 27 10.63 7.60 14.37
CA CYS A 27 9.54 6.80 13.76
C CYS A 27 8.81 5.86 14.75
N ALA A 28 8.70 6.20 16.04
CA ALA A 28 8.20 5.26 17.05
C ALA A 28 7.18 5.83 18.08
N GLU A 29 6.67 7.05 17.90
CA GLU A 29 5.70 7.63 18.86
C GLU A 29 4.37 8.10 18.22
N SER A 30 3.84 7.33 17.25
CA SER A 30 2.40 7.37 16.92
C SER A 30 1.66 6.05 17.21
N SER A 31 2.42 4.99 17.47
CA SER A 31 1.98 3.60 17.33
C SER A 31 1.23 2.98 18.51
N THR A 32 1.00 3.71 19.59
CA THR A 32 0.45 3.12 20.82
C THR A 32 -1.07 3.21 20.98
N LYS A 33 -1.82 3.76 20.00
CA LYS A 33 -3.31 3.85 20.12
C LYS A 33 -4.15 3.54 18.88
N LYS A 34 -3.58 3.16 17.74
CA LYS A 34 -4.34 2.75 16.55
C LYS A 34 -3.66 1.51 15.93
N ASN A 35 -4.46 0.55 15.47
CA ASN A 35 -3.96 -0.56 14.65
C ASN A 35 -3.28 0.08 13.41
N GLU A 36 -1.96 0.25 13.43
CA GLU A 36 -1.26 0.99 12.38
C GLU A 36 -1.36 0.20 11.08
N ASP A 37 -1.89 0.83 10.04
CA ASP A 37 -1.92 0.24 8.71
C ASP A 37 -0.50 0.29 8.15
N THR A 38 0.15 -0.87 8.07
CA THR A 38 1.54 -1.01 7.60
C THR A 38 1.64 -1.21 6.09
N THR A 39 0.54 -1.06 5.35
CA THR A 39 0.45 -1.30 3.90
C THR A 39 1.53 -0.55 3.11
N LEU A 40 1.68 0.76 3.31
CA LEU A 40 2.66 1.52 2.55
C LEU A 40 4.10 1.12 2.91
N LEU A 41 4.35 0.82 4.19
CA LEU A 41 5.67 0.40 4.66
C LEU A 41 6.05 -0.97 4.08
N THR A 42 5.16 -1.96 4.15
CA THR A 42 5.38 -3.31 3.60
C THR A 42 5.60 -3.28 2.08
N TYR A 43 4.86 -2.42 1.38
CA TYR A 43 5.11 -2.16 -0.03
C TYR A 43 6.52 -1.59 -0.28
N LEU A 44 6.92 -0.52 0.44
CA LEU A 44 8.20 0.17 0.22
C LEU A 44 9.43 -0.67 0.60
N VAL A 45 9.30 -1.56 1.60
CA VAL A 45 10.36 -2.51 1.96
C VAL A 45 10.67 -3.46 0.80
N THR A 46 9.64 -3.85 0.05
CA THR A 46 9.77 -4.80 -1.08
C THR A 46 9.99 -4.08 -2.41
N ASN A 47 9.51 -2.85 -2.55
CA ASN A 47 9.53 -2.05 -3.78
C ASN A 47 10.11 -0.66 -3.47
N PRO A 48 11.36 -0.34 -3.90
CA PRO A 48 12.08 0.85 -3.44
C PRO A 48 11.56 2.19 -3.99
N HIS A 49 10.48 2.17 -4.76
CA HIS A 49 9.89 3.36 -5.39
C HIS A 49 8.43 3.51 -4.98
N ALA A 50 7.98 4.76 -4.85
CA ALA A 50 6.58 5.06 -4.56
C ALA A 50 5.65 4.41 -5.61
N PRO A 51 4.50 3.85 -5.19
CA PRO A 51 3.60 3.17 -6.12
C PRO A 51 2.95 4.17 -7.08
N VAL A 52 2.88 3.80 -8.36
CA VAL A 52 2.21 4.59 -9.42
C VAL A 52 1.31 3.71 -10.26
N GLY A 53 0.28 4.30 -10.90
CA GLY A 53 -0.65 3.57 -11.75
C GLY A 53 -1.29 2.37 -11.06
N ALA A 54 -1.21 1.18 -11.69
CA ALA A 54 -1.77 -0.05 -11.15
C ALA A 54 -1.19 -0.45 -9.77
N GLN A 55 0.06 -0.09 -9.47
CA GLN A 55 0.62 -0.30 -8.12
C GLN A 55 -0.10 0.55 -7.08
N ALA A 56 -0.37 1.82 -7.39
CA ALA A 56 -1.08 2.71 -6.48
C ALA A 56 -2.50 2.21 -6.23
N ASP A 57 -3.18 1.72 -7.27
CA ASP A 57 -4.51 1.14 -7.15
C ASP A 57 -4.52 -0.17 -6.34
N CYS A 58 -3.51 -1.02 -6.55
CA CYS A 58 -3.31 -2.22 -5.75
C CYS A 58 -3.07 -1.89 -4.27
N VAL A 59 -2.12 -1.01 -3.98
CA VAL A 59 -1.75 -0.61 -2.60
C VAL A 59 -2.95 0.04 -1.89
N ALA A 60 -3.72 0.88 -2.58
CA ALA A 60 -4.94 1.47 -2.02
C ALA A 60 -5.99 0.41 -1.68
N SER A 61 -6.14 -0.62 -2.53
CA SER A 61 -7.06 -1.73 -2.28
C SER A 61 -6.62 -2.56 -1.07
N VAL A 62 -5.33 -2.86 -0.95
CA VAL A 62 -4.77 -3.57 0.21
C VAL A 62 -4.93 -2.76 1.50
N ALA A 63 -4.73 -1.43 1.45
CA ALA A 63 -4.95 -0.55 2.61
C ALA A 63 -6.41 -0.59 3.09
N LEU A 64 -7.37 -0.53 2.16
CA LEU A 64 -8.80 -0.66 2.50
C LEU A 64 -9.10 -2.01 3.16
N ILE A 65 -8.57 -3.10 2.63
CA ILE A 65 -8.74 -4.44 3.23
C ILE A 65 -8.08 -4.50 4.61
N ASN A 66 -6.85 -3.98 4.75
CA ASN A 66 -6.12 -3.97 6.01
C ASN A 66 -6.81 -3.13 7.08
N SER A 67 -7.47 -2.05 6.70
CA SER A 67 -8.28 -1.24 7.62
C SER A 67 -9.50 -2.01 8.17
N CYS A 68 -10.01 -3.01 7.44
CA CYS A 68 -11.05 -3.94 7.89
C CYS A 68 -10.52 -5.03 8.85
N ILE A 69 -9.21 -5.14 9.07
CA ILE A 69 -8.62 -6.19 9.92
C ILE A 69 -8.43 -5.64 11.34
N GLY A 70 -8.93 -6.38 12.33
CA GLY A 70 -8.76 -6.09 13.76
C GLY A 70 -7.50 -6.73 14.35
N SER A 71 -6.85 -7.62 13.60
CA SER A 71 -5.62 -8.33 14.01
C SER A 71 -4.35 -7.54 13.65
N LYS A 72 -3.22 -7.98 14.22
CA LYS A 72 -1.88 -7.46 13.86
C LYS A 72 -1.37 -7.99 12.51
N THR A 73 -1.84 -9.17 12.10
CA THR A 73 -1.44 -9.79 10.84
C THR A 73 -2.28 -9.17 9.72
N GLN A 74 -1.61 -8.45 8.83
CA GLN A 74 -2.19 -7.73 7.69
C GLN A 74 -1.85 -8.43 6.37
N VAL A 75 -2.59 -8.11 5.31
CA VAL A 75 -2.25 -8.49 3.93
C VAL A 75 -0.97 -7.77 3.53
N ASP A 76 -0.01 -8.51 3.01
CA ASP A 76 1.29 -7.98 2.58
C ASP A 76 1.17 -7.29 1.21
N ALA A 77 1.26 -5.96 1.21
CA ALA A 77 1.24 -5.16 0.00
C ALA A 77 2.52 -5.32 -0.84
N GLY A 78 3.65 -5.66 -0.22
CA GLY A 78 4.92 -5.90 -0.92
C GLY A 78 4.81 -7.07 -1.89
N ALA A 79 4.26 -8.19 -1.42
CA ALA A 79 4.04 -9.38 -2.24
C ALA A 79 2.87 -9.22 -3.24
N ASN A 80 1.72 -8.70 -2.78
CA ASN A 80 0.51 -8.63 -3.60
C ASN A 80 0.55 -7.50 -4.65
N CYS A 81 1.32 -6.42 -4.41
CA CYS A 81 1.40 -5.25 -5.29
C CYS A 81 2.78 -5.06 -5.94
N SER A 82 3.60 -6.12 -5.98
CA SER A 82 4.85 -6.10 -6.73
C SER A 82 4.59 -5.87 -8.23
N LEU A 83 5.57 -5.28 -8.94
CA LEU A 83 5.48 -5.09 -10.40
C LEU A 83 5.22 -6.39 -11.14
N VAL A 84 5.86 -7.49 -10.71
CA VAL A 84 5.73 -8.81 -11.33
C VAL A 84 4.31 -9.35 -11.14
N THR A 85 3.82 -9.36 -9.90
CA THR A 85 2.47 -9.83 -9.57
C THR A 85 1.40 -9.07 -10.36
N ILE A 86 1.54 -7.74 -10.46
CA ILE A 86 0.61 -6.90 -11.21
C ILE A 86 0.69 -7.19 -12.70
N ALA A 87 1.90 -7.25 -13.27
CA ALA A 87 2.10 -7.52 -14.69
C ALA A 87 1.51 -8.88 -15.09
N ASP A 88 1.73 -9.92 -14.29
CA ASP A 88 1.20 -11.26 -14.53
C ASP A 88 -0.33 -11.27 -14.54
N ASN A 89 -0.97 -10.61 -13.56
CA ASN A 89 -2.42 -10.51 -13.49
C ASN A 89 -3.00 -9.64 -14.62
N GLN A 90 -2.36 -8.53 -14.97
CA GLN A 90 -2.80 -7.67 -16.09
C GLN A 90 -2.68 -8.38 -17.44
N ALA A 91 -1.64 -9.20 -17.62
CA ALA A 91 -1.47 -10.00 -18.84
C ALA A 91 -2.63 -10.97 -19.08
N ILE A 92 -3.33 -11.39 -18.02
CA ILE A 92 -4.52 -12.23 -18.08
C ILE A 92 -5.83 -11.47 -17.84
N GLY A 93 -5.80 -10.13 -17.91
CA GLY A 93 -7.01 -9.31 -17.96
C GLY A 93 -7.46 -8.67 -16.64
N ALA A 94 -6.63 -8.67 -15.59
CA ALA A 94 -6.94 -7.90 -14.39
C ALA A 94 -6.86 -6.38 -14.66
N ASP A 95 -7.85 -5.64 -14.18
CA ASP A 95 -7.84 -4.18 -14.15
C ASP A 95 -7.88 -3.68 -12.70
N TYR A 96 -6.73 -3.22 -12.22
CA TYR A 96 -6.57 -2.75 -10.85
C TYR A 96 -7.38 -1.49 -10.52
N SER A 97 -7.72 -0.65 -11.50
CA SER A 97 -8.59 0.52 -11.28
C SER A 97 -10.03 0.07 -11.03
N THR A 98 -10.50 -0.91 -11.80
CA THR A 98 -11.81 -1.53 -11.62
C THR A 98 -11.86 -2.30 -10.28
N ILE A 99 -10.83 -3.07 -9.95
CA ILE A 99 -10.71 -3.79 -8.67
C ILE A 99 -10.73 -2.81 -7.49
N LYS A 100 -9.94 -1.73 -7.53
CA LYS A 100 -9.96 -0.69 -6.48
C LYS A 100 -11.36 -0.12 -6.27
N THR A 101 -12.09 0.13 -7.35
CA THR A 101 -13.46 0.63 -7.28
C THR A 101 -14.40 -0.38 -6.62
N ALA A 102 -14.28 -1.66 -6.97
CA ALA A 102 -15.06 -2.74 -6.36
C ALA A 102 -14.71 -2.92 -4.86
N VAL A 103 -13.43 -2.88 -4.51
CA VAL A 103 -12.95 -2.95 -3.11
C VAL A 103 -13.48 -1.78 -2.30
N SER A 104 -13.41 -0.55 -2.80
CA SER A 104 -13.96 0.63 -2.12
C SER A 104 -15.46 0.53 -1.85
N LYS A 105 -16.22 0.02 -2.82
CA LYS A 105 -17.65 -0.26 -2.65
C LYS A 105 -17.88 -1.33 -1.57
N GLN A 106 -17.14 -2.44 -1.63
CA GLN A 106 -17.26 -3.53 -0.68
C GLN A 106 -16.89 -3.11 0.75
N TYR A 107 -15.83 -2.32 0.91
CA TYR A 107 -15.42 -1.72 2.18
C TYR A 107 -16.57 -0.96 2.85
N THR A 108 -17.31 -0.17 2.06
CA THR A 108 -18.46 0.60 2.54
C THR A 108 -19.63 -0.32 2.90
N THR A 109 -19.92 -1.34 2.08
CA THR A 109 -20.98 -2.33 2.34
C THR A 109 -20.73 -3.12 3.62
N LEU A 110 -19.47 -3.52 3.86
CA LEU A 110 -19.04 -4.25 5.06
C LEU A 110 -18.93 -3.35 6.30
N LYS A 111 -19.05 -2.03 6.13
CA LYS A 111 -18.95 -1.04 7.22
C LYS A 111 -17.69 -1.23 8.07
N CYS A 112 -16.56 -1.46 7.41
CA CYS A 112 -15.27 -1.70 8.06
C CYS A 112 -14.73 -0.50 8.86
N ASN A 113 -15.30 0.68 8.65
CA ASN A 113 -15.03 1.87 9.46
C ASN A 113 -15.56 1.76 10.91
N ILE A 114 -16.40 0.76 11.20
CA ILE A 114 -16.92 0.43 12.52
C ILE A 114 -16.03 -0.65 13.14
N ALA A 115 -15.51 -0.40 14.35
CA ALA A 115 -14.52 -1.29 14.98
C ALA A 115 -15.06 -2.70 15.23
N GLU A 116 -16.34 -2.81 15.58
CA GLU A 116 -17.06 -4.05 15.85
C GLU A 116 -17.23 -4.94 14.61
N ASN A 117 -17.12 -4.37 13.40
CA ASN A 117 -17.27 -5.08 12.13
C ASN A 117 -15.93 -5.56 11.56
N LYS A 118 -14.82 -5.31 12.26
CA LYS A 118 -13.50 -5.73 11.78
C LYS A 118 -13.31 -7.24 11.87
N TYR A 119 -12.63 -7.80 10.88
CA TYR A 119 -12.32 -9.21 10.82
C TYR A 119 -11.18 -9.57 11.77
N ALA A 120 -11.31 -10.73 12.43
CA ALA A 120 -10.30 -11.24 13.35
C ALA A 120 -9.02 -11.74 12.66
N SER A 121 -9.03 -11.89 11.33
CA SER A 121 -7.87 -12.34 10.55
C SER A 121 -7.84 -11.72 9.15
N ALA A 122 -6.64 -11.69 8.56
CA ALA A 122 -6.46 -11.27 7.17
C ALA A 122 -7.19 -12.18 6.19
N SER A 123 -7.20 -13.50 6.42
CA SER A 123 -7.92 -14.45 5.56
C SER A 123 -9.42 -14.19 5.54
N ALA A 124 -10.03 -13.98 6.71
CA ALA A 124 -11.46 -13.67 6.78
C ALA A 124 -11.81 -12.35 6.09
N ALA A 125 -10.93 -11.34 6.18
CA ALA A 125 -11.10 -10.10 5.43
C ALA A 125 -10.98 -10.35 3.92
N VAL A 126 -9.93 -11.02 3.44
CA VAL A 126 -9.76 -11.33 2.01
C VAL A 126 -10.95 -12.12 1.46
N ASP A 127 -11.47 -13.09 2.22
CA ASP A 127 -12.65 -13.87 1.85
C ASP A 127 -13.90 -12.98 1.71
N ALA A 128 -14.10 -12.03 2.63
CA ALA A 128 -15.21 -11.08 2.55
C ALA A 128 -15.11 -10.09 1.37
N PHE A 129 -13.90 -9.90 0.84
CA PHE A 129 -13.64 -9.09 -0.35
C PHE A 129 -13.50 -9.92 -1.63
N LYS A 130 -13.62 -11.26 -1.57
CA LYS A 130 -13.29 -12.17 -2.67
C LYS A 130 -13.96 -11.78 -3.98
N ASP A 131 -15.24 -11.46 -3.96
CA ASP A 131 -15.98 -11.06 -5.17
C ASP A 131 -15.43 -9.76 -5.78
N ALA A 132 -15.07 -8.78 -4.95
CA ALA A 132 -14.46 -7.52 -5.39
C ALA A 132 -13.02 -7.70 -5.90
N LEU A 133 -12.36 -8.78 -5.53
CA LEU A 133 -11.00 -9.15 -5.93
C LEU A 133 -10.97 -10.12 -7.10
N THR A 134 -12.13 -10.60 -7.55
CA THR A 134 -12.26 -11.60 -8.59
C THR A 134 -12.38 -10.95 -9.96
N PHE A 135 -11.65 -11.48 -10.94
CA PHE A 135 -11.79 -11.13 -12.35
C PHE A 135 -11.87 -12.40 -13.20
N THR A 136 -12.40 -12.27 -14.42
CA THR A 136 -12.42 -13.37 -15.38
C THR A 136 -11.15 -13.29 -16.23
N SER A 137 -10.33 -14.34 -16.17
CA SER A 137 -9.09 -14.45 -16.94
C SER A 137 -9.39 -14.51 -18.43
N THR A 138 -8.70 -13.68 -19.21
CA THR A 138 -8.80 -13.68 -20.68
C THR A 138 -8.03 -14.83 -21.32
N ALA A 139 -7.16 -15.52 -20.57
CA ALA A 139 -6.36 -16.64 -21.07
C ALA A 139 -7.14 -17.96 -21.10
N ASP A 140 -8.00 -18.19 -20.12
CA ASP A 140 -8.67 -19.48 -19.88
C ASP A 140 -10.15 -19.37 -19.49
N ALA A 141 -10.73 -18.17 -19.49
CA ALA A 141 -12.10 -17.86 -19.05
C ALA A 141 -12.44 -18.29 -17.61
N SER A 142 -11.43 -18.59 -16.78
CA SER A 142 -11.61 -18.95 -15.38
C SER A 142 -11.62 -17.73 -14.46
N SER A 143 -12.30 -17.83 -13.31
CA SER A 143 -12.24 -16.79 -12.27
C SER A 143 -10.91 -16.86 -11.52
N LYS A 144 -10.23 -15.71 -11.40
CA LYS A 144 -8.98 -15.55 -10.63
C LYS A 144 -9.16 -14.46 -9.58
N VAL A 145 -8.45 -14.58 -8.45
CA VAL A 145 -8.46 -13.60 -7.34
C VAL A 145 -7.09 -12.94 -7.27
N VAL A 146 -7.02 -11.61 -7.26
CA VAL A 146 -5.73 -10.88 -7.34
C VAL A 146 -4.95 -10.82 -6.03
N PHE A 147 -5.58 -11.02 -4.87
CA PHE A 147 -4.91 -11.00 -3.58
C PHE A 147 -5.00 -12.33 -2.85
N SER A 148 -3.91 -12.68 -2.19
CA SER A 148 -3.86 -13.80 -1.25
C SER A 148 -3.62 -13.28 0.15
N ALA A 149 -4.35 -13.84 1.12
CA ALA A 149 -4.02 -13.66 2.52
C ALA A 149 -2.66 -14.30 2.85
N PRO A 150 -1.94 -13.81 3.86
CA PRO A 150 -0.68 -14.41 4.27
C PRO A 150 -0.88 -15.86 4.72
N THR A 151 -0.06 -16.78 4.20
CA THR A 151 0.01 -18.17 4.63
C THR A 151 1.09 -18.34 5.68
N TYR A 152 0.89 -17.78 6.88
CA TYR A 152 1.77 -18.09 7.99
C TYR A 152 1.31 -19.42 8.62
N TYR A 153 2.12 -20.47 8.46
CA TYR A 153 2.06 -21.72 9.23
C TYR A 153 2.65 -21.51 10.62
#